data_AF-A0A957J886-F1
#
_entry.id   AF-A0A957J886-F1
#
_cell.length_a   1.000
_cell.length_b   1.000
_cell.length_c   1.000
_cell.angle_alpha   90.00
_cell.angle_beta   90.00
_cell.angle_gamma   90.00
#
_symmetry.space_group_name_H-M   'P 1'
#
loop_
_entity.id
_entity.type
_entity.pdbx_description
1 polymer ?
#
loop_
_entity_poly.entity_id
_entity_poly.type
_entity_poly.pdbx_seq_one_letter_code
_entity_poly.pdbx_strand_id
1 'polypeptide(L)'
;ALAQLAVAPDYLLIDGRIRLAAVNLPQASIIRGDSLSLSIAAASILAKVTRDRLMVALAEDYPCYGLERHKGYGTAVHLSALIEHGPALIHRHSFAPIRQSLFE
;
A
#
# COMPACT_ATOMS: atom_id res chain seq x y z
N ALA A 1 12.91 -0.42 1.57
CA ALA A 1 13.14 -0.48 0.12
C ALA A 1 14.59 -0.16 -0.21
N LEU A 2 15.07 1.09 -0.04
CA LEU A 2 16.44 1.48 -0.39
C LEU A 2 17.53 0.60 0.26
N ALA A 3 17.42 0.32 1.57
CA ALA A 3 18.39 -0.51 2.30
C ALA A 3 18.43 -1.99 1.86
N GLN A 4 17.51 -2.43 1.00
CA GLN A 4 17.48 -3.81 0.48
C GLN A 4 18.07 -3.91 -0.95
N LEU A 5 18.52 -2.79 -1.53
CA LEU A 5 19.18 -2.81 -2.83
C LEU A 5 20.58 -3.38 -2.68
N ALA A 6 20.95 -4.29 -3.58
CA ALA A 6 22.32 -4.84 -3.63
C ALA A 6 23.35 -3.77 -4.01
N VAL A 7 22.92 -2.74 -4.74
CA VAL A 7 23.74 -1.60 -5.15
C VAL A 7 23.09 -0.33 -4.62
N ALA A 8 23.86 0.48 -3.88
CA ALA A 8 23.38 1.75 -3.38
C ALA A 8 23.15 2.74 -4.54
N PRO A 9 22.01 3.45 -4.57
CA PRO A 9 21.74 4.44 -5.61
C PRO A 9 22.41 5.78 -5.30
N ASP A 10 22.90 6.46 -6.34
CA ASP A 10 23.45 7.82 -6.23
C ASP A 10 22.37 8.92 -6.28
N TYR A 11 21.19 8.62 -6.84
CA TYR A 11 20.08 9.56 -7.03
C TYR A 11 18.73 8.85 -6.93
N LEU A 12 17.72 9.54 -6.40
CA LEU A 12 16.35 9.01 -6.27
C LEU A 12 15.35 9.76 -7.16
N LEU A 13 14.57 9.01 -7.93
CA LEU A 13 13.35 9.51 -8.59
C LEU A 13 12.15 8.96 -7.82
N ILE A 14 11.28 9.83 -7.33
CA ILE A 14 10.20 9.49 -6.42
C ILE A 14 8.86 9.93 -7.01
N ASP A 15 7.89 9.03 -7.11
CA ASP A 15 6.55 9.39 -7.57
C ASP A 15 5.81 10.27 -6.56
N GLY A 16 5.09 11.27 -7.08
CA GLY A 16 4.25 12.18 -6.32
C GLY A 16 5.01 13.41 -5.80
N ARG A 17 4.52 13.96 -4.68
CA ARG A 17 5.04 15.19 -4.05
C ARG A 17 5.89 14.89 -2.81
N ILE A 18 6.48 13.70 -2.75
CA ILE A 18 7.16 13.19 -1.56
C ILE A 18 8.65 13.49 -1.63
N ARG A 19 9.20 14.02 -0.53
CA ARG A 19 10.64 14.09 -0.26
C ARG A 19 10.94 13.28 0.99
N LEU A 20 11.95 12.41 0.91
CA LEU A 20 12.35 11.56 2.03
C LEU A 20 13.34 12.34 2.91
N ALA A 21 12.82 13.07 3.89
CA ALA A 21 13.63 13.95 4.74
C ALA A 21 14.77 13.22 5.47
N ALA A 22 14.59 11.95 5.80
CA ALA A 22 15.59 11.11 6.47
C ALA A 22 16.66 10.53 5.54
N VAL A 23 16.57 10.75 4.23
CA VAL A 23 17.51 10.18 3.25
C VAL A 23 18.39 11.28 2.66
N ASN A 24 19.68 11.21 2.94
CA ASN A 24 20.67 12.17 2.48
C ASN A 24 21.23 11.82 1.09
N LEU A 25 20.34 11.54 0.14
CA LEU A 25 20.68 11.37 -1.27
C LEU A 25 20.03 12.48 -2.11
N PRO A 26 20.66 12.92 -3.20
CA PRO A 26 20.01 13.73 -4.21
C PRO A 26 18.71 13.06 -4.68
N GLN A 27 17.63 13.84 -4.77
CA GLN A 27 16.31 13.29 -5.04
C GLN A 27 15.38 14.27 -5.76
N ALA A 28 14.61 13.75 -6.72
CA ALA A 28 13.57 14.48 -7.43
C ALA A 28 12.19 13.83 -7.20
N SER A 29 11.23 14.65 -6.82
CA SER A 29 9.81 14.26 -6.74
C SER A 29 9.15 14.55 -8.09
N ILE A 30 8.51 13.55 -8.68
CA ILE A 30 7.89 13.64 -10.02
C ILE A 30 6.41 13.31 -9.88
N ILE A 31 5.54 14.29 -10.11
CA ILE A 31 4.08 14.09 -10.09
C ILE A 31 3.69 13.20 -11.28
N ARG A 32 3.01 12.08 -11.02
CA ARG A 32 2.70 11.04 -12.03
C ARG A 32 3.97 10.45 -12.64
N GLY A 33 4.98 10.25 -11.81
CA GLY A 33 6.30 9.79 -12.22
C GLY A 33 6.28 8.42 -12.87
N ASP A 34 5.29 7.58 -12.54
CA ASP A 34 5.06 6.28 -13.19
C ASP A 34 4.76 6.42 -14.69
N SER A 35 4.12 7.50 -15.11
CA SER A 35 3.86 7.80 -16.53
C SER A 35 5.03 8.50 -17.25
N LEU A 36 6.05 8.95 -16.50
CA LEU A 36 7.12 9.82 -17.01
C LEU A 36 8.52 9.21 -16.86
N SER A 37 8.69 8.16 -16.06
CA SER A 37 9.98 7.53 -15.78
C SER A 37 9.85 6.02 -15.74
N LEU A 38 10.64 5.32 -16.56
CA LEU A 38 10.69 3.86 -16.59
C LEU A 38 11.12 3.25 -15.25
N SER A 39 12.03 3.90 -14.52
CA SER A 39 12.46 3.44 -13.19
C SER A 39 11.31 3.50 -12.18
N ILE A 40 10.51 4.57 -12.22
CA ILE A 40 9.33 4.70 -11.35
C ILE A 40 8.25 3.70 -11.77
N ALA A 41 8.00 3.55 -13.08
CA ALA A 41 7.04 2.58 -13.60
C ALA A 41 7.39 1.13 -13.20
N ALA A 42 8.66 0.75 -13.32
CA ALA A 42 9.13 -0.57 -12.89
C ALA A 42 8.94 -0.77 -11.38
N ALA A 43 9.27 0.23 -10.57
CA ALA A 43 9.07 0.18 -9.12
C ALA A 43 7.58 0.06 -8.75
N SER A 44 6.69 0.79 -9.44
CA SER A 44 5.24 0.74 -9.17
C SER A 44 4.63 -0.62 -9.51
N ILE A 45 5.06 -1.26 -10.61
CA ILE A 45 4.66 -2.62 -10.97
C ILE A 45 5.09 -3.62 -9.90
N LEU A 46 6.37 -3.59 -9.50
CA LEU A 46 6.89 -4.48 -8.44
C LEU A 46 6.12 -4.31 -7.14
N ALA A 47 5.88 -3.06 -6.72
CA ALA A 47 5.13 -2.76 -5.51
C ALA A 47 3.69 -3.27 -5.58
N LYS A 48 2.99 -3.03 -6.68
CA LYS A 48 1.59 -3.43 -6.88
C LYS A 48 1.43 -4.94 -6.92
N VAL A 49 2.22 -5.63 -7.75
CA VAL A 49 2.14 -7.08 -7.89
C VAL A 49 2.48 -7.78 -6.57
N THR A 50 3.50 -7.30 -5.86
CA THR A 50 3.87 -7.85 -4.54
C THR A 50 2.75 -7.65 -3.52
N ARG A 51 2.18 -6.44 -3.44
CA ARG A 51 1.06 -6.14 -2.54
C ARG A 51 -0.16 -7.00 -2.85
N ASP A 52 -0.50 -7.16 -4.13
CA ASP A 52 -1.69 -7.92 -4.51
C ASP A 52 -1.57 -9.41 -4.15
N ARG A 53 -0.37 -9.99 -4.30
CA ARG A 53 -0.09 -11.36 -3.83
C ARG A 53 -0.22 -11.48 -2.31
N LEU A 54 0.31 -10.51 -1.56
CA LEU A 54 0.17 -10.48 -0.10
C LEU A 54 -1.31 -10.43 0.32
N MET A 55 -2.13 -9.60 -0.34
CA MET A 55 -3.55 -9.51 -0.01
C MET A 55 -4.32 -10.78 -0.35
N VAL A 56 -3.91 -11.55 -1.37
CA VAL A 56 -4.48 -12.87 -1.66
C VAL A 56 -4.08 -13.87 -0.58
N ALA A 57 -2.82 -13.92 -0.18
CA ALA A 57 -2.37 -14.80 0.91
C ALA A 57 -3.09 -14.48 2.23
N LEU A 58 -3.23 -13.20 2.58
CA LEU A 58 -3.98 -12.79 3.77
C LEU A 58 -5.47 -13.16 3.70
N ALA A 59 -6.05 -13.34 2.50
CA ALA A 59 -7.43 -13.80 2.39
C ALA A 59 -7.60 -15.25 2.85
N GLU A 60 -6.54 -16.07 2.82
CA GLU A 60 -6.57 -17.44 3.34
C GLU A 60 -6.69 -17.44 4.87
N ASP A 61 -5.95 -16.55 5.54
CA ASP A 61 -5.98 -16.39 7.00
C ASP A 61 -7.22 -15.62 7.48
N TYR A 62 -7.78 -14.75 6.64
CA TYR A 62 -8.91 -13.88 6.97
C TYR A 62 -10.03 -13.95 5.89
N PRO A 63 -10.67 -15.12 5.71
CA PRO A 63 -11.54 -15.40 4.56
C PRO A 63 -12.82 -14.57 4.53
N CYS A 64 -13.26 -14.04 5.67
CA CYS A 64 -14.51 -13.28 5.75
C CYS A 64 -14.44 -11.88 5.13
N TYR A 65 -13.24 -11.30 4.91
CA TYR A 65 -13.12 -9.92 4.44
C TYR A 65 -13.03 -9.78 2.92
N GLY A 66 -12.84 -10.84 2.13
CA GLY A 66 -12.77 -10.76 0.65
C GLY A 66 -11.54 -10.03 0.09
N LEU A 67 -10.42 -10.05 0.84
CA LEU A 67 -9.18 -9.31 0.55
C LEU A 67 -8.58 -9.65 -0.82
N GLU A 68 -8.77 -10.87 -1.31
CA GLU A 68 -8.31 -11.33 -2.61
C GLU A 68 -8.95 -10.56 -3.77
N ARG A 69 -10.12 -9.94 -3.56
CA ARG A 69 -10.84 -9.17 -4.58
C ARG A 69 -10.47 -7.70 -4.56
N HIS A 70 -10.63 -7.06 -3.40
CA HIS A 70 -10.48 -5.60 -3.28
C HIS A 70 -9.20 -5.17 -2.58
N LYS A 71 -8.28 -6.09 -2.26
CA LYS A 71 -6.91 -5.76 -1.80
C LYS A 71 -6.86 -4.83 -0.57
N GLY A 72 -7.90 -4.91 0.27
CA GLY A 72 -8.06 -4.08 1.47
C GLY A 72 -8.60 -2.66 1.23
N TYR A 73 -8.97 -2.28 0.00
CA TYR A 73 -9.72 -1.04 -0.23
C TYR A 73 -11.10 -1.13 0.44
N GLY A 74 -11.60 0.01 0.93
CA GLY A 74 -12.90 0.11 1.62
C GLY A 74 -14.09 0.08 0.66
N THR A 75 -14.25 -1.03 -0.06
CA THR A 75 -15.43 -1.29 -0.90
C THR A 75 -16.64 -1.62 -0.04
N ALA A 76 -17.85 -1.56 -0.61
CA ALA A 76 -19.08 -1.93 0.11
C ALA A 76 -18.97 -3.34 0.73
N VAL A 77 -18.42 -4.31 -0.01
CA VAL A 77 -18.20 -5.68 0.48
C VAL A 77 -17.28 -5.69 1.71
N HIS A 78 -16.18 -4.95 1.65
CA HIS A 78 -15.23 -4.92 2.76
C HIS A 78 -15.82 -4.24 4.00
N LEU A 79 -16.60 -3.17 3.80
CA LEU A 79 -17.28 -2.47 4.88
C LEU A 79 -18.35 -3.35 5.54
N SER A 80 -19.13 -4.10 4.76
CA SER A 80 -20.09 -5.07 5.30
C SER A 80 -19.40 -6.15 6.14
N ALA A 81 -18.30 -6.73 5.64
CA ALA A 81 -17.54 -7.72 6.39
C ALA A 81 -16.93 -7.13 7.67
N LEU A 82 -16.48 -5.87 7.62
CA LEU A 82 -16.02 -5.17 8.81
C LEU A 82 -17.15 -5.04 9.83
N ILE A 83 -18.35 -4.59 9.44
CA ILE A 83 -19.53 -4.47 10.31
C ILE A 83 -19.92 -5.81 10.95
N GLU A 84 -19.91 -6.89 10.16
CA GLU A 84 -20.33 -8.22 10.61
C GLU A 84 -19.31 -8.90 11.53
N HIS A 85 -18.02 -8.79 11.22
CA HIS A 85 -16.96 -9.56 11.89
C HIS A 85 -16.03 -8.72 12.77
N GLY A 86 -16.19 -7.39 12.78
CA GLY A 86 -15.26 -6.45 13.38
C GLY A 86 -13.93 -6.34 12.60
N PRO A 87 -13.04 -5.41 12.98
CA PRO A 87 -11.74 -5.23 12.36
C PRO A 87 -10.69 -6.21 12.92
N ALA A 88 -10.06 -7.01 12.05
CA ALA A 88 -8.90 -7.84 12.39
C ALA A 88 -7.58 -7.03 12.59
N LEU A 89 -6.52 -7.70 13.07
CA LEU A 89 -5.18 -7.12 13.30
C LEU A 89 -4.54 -6.52 12.04
N ILE A 90 -4.86 -7.05 10.87
CA ILE A 90 -4.34 -6.56 9.58
C ILE A 90 -4.93 -5.21 9.17
N HIS A 91 -6.01 -4.76 9.83
CA HIS A 91 -6.64 -3.49 9.53
C HIS A 91 -5.90 -2.31 10.14
N ARG A 92 -6.05 -1.15 9.49
CA ARG A 92 -5.48 0.11 9.97
C ARG A 92 -6.48 0.78 10.90
N HIS A 93 -6.36 0.52 12.19
CA HIS A 93 -7.27 1.04 13.23
C HIS A 93 -7.33 2.57 13.32
N SER A 94 -6.32 3.28 12.82
CA SER A 94 -6.33 4.75 12.76
C SER A 94 -7.11 5.33 11.57
N PHE A 95 -7.50 4.52 10.59
CA PHE A 95 -8.19 4.98 9.39
C PHE A 95 -9.69 5.03 9.66
N ALA A 96 -10.36 6.08 9.18
CA ALA A 96 -11.81 6.01 9.01
C ALA A 96 -12.12 4.89 7.97
N PRO A 97 -13.21 4.13 8.13
CA PRO A 97 -14.25 4.30 9.16
C PRO A 97 -14.00 3.51 10.47
N ILE A 98 -12.94 2.69 10.56
CA ILE A 98 -12.63 1.86 11.75
C ILE A 98 -12.38 2.73 13.00
N ARG A 99 -11.63 3.84 12.85
CA ARG A 99 -11.36 4.78 13.95
C ARG A 99 -12.62 5.45 14.50
N GLN A 100 -13.64 5.64 13.68
CA GLN A 100 -14.82 6.45 13.97
C GLN A 100 -16.00 5.60 14.48
N SER A 101 -15.71 4.44 15.07
CA SER A 101 -16.72 3.48 15.55
C SER A 101 -17.77 3.13 14.49
N LEU A 102 -17.40 2.31 13.50
CA LEU A 102 -18.39 1.48 12.78
C LEU A 102 -19.15 0.49 13.69
N PHE A 103 -18.76 0.42 14.96
CA PHE A 103 -19.05 -0.65 15.91
C PHE A 103 -19.66 -0.16 17.22
N GLU A 104 -20.06 1.12 17.26
CA GLU A 104 -21.02 1.64 18.26
C GLU A 104 -22.44 1.50 17.70
#